data_AF-A0A3E0AVQ6-F1
#
_entry.id   AF-A0A3E0AVQ6-F1
#
_cell.length_a   1.000
_cell.length_b   1.000
_cell.length_c   1.000
_cell.angle_alpha   90.00
_cell.angle_beta   90.00
_cell.angle_gamma   90.00
#
_symmetry.space_group_name_H-M   'P 1'
#
loop_
_entity.id
_entity.type
_entity.pdbx_description
1 polymer ?
#
loop_
_entity_poly.entity_id
_entity_poly.type
_entity_poly.pdbx_seq_one_letter_code
_entity_poly.pdbx_strand_id
1 'polypeptide(L)' 'MTRVLVSIVIMALCFLGIHWIIETFLPSIPDTYALPISVLLGATIGFFVYIQIDNRIG' A
#
# COMPACT_ATOMS: atom_id res chain seq x y z
N MET A 1 -0.71 -18.33 9.59
CA MET A 1 -0.12 -17.09 10.14
C MET A 1 0.84 -16.41 9.17
N THR A 2 1.77 -17.13 8.53
CA THR A 2 2.71 -16.58 7.54
C THR A 2 2.05 -15.85 6.36
N ARG A 3 0.94 -16.36 5.82
CA ARG A 3 0.18 -15.70 4.73
C ARG A 3 -0.36 -14.32 5.09
N VAL A 4 -0.91 -14.18 6.30
CA VAL A 4 -1.40 -12.89 6.82
C VAL A 4 -0.25 -11.92 7.07
N LEU A 5 0.89 -12.41 7.57
CA LEU A 5 2.08 -11.56 7.74
C LEU A 5 2.57 -11.04 6.39
N VAL A 6 2.65 -11.92 5.38
CA VAL A 6 3.07 -11.54 4.02
C VAL A 6 2.14 -10.51 3.41
N SER A 7 0.81 -10.68 3.56
CA SER A 7 -0.14 -9.69 3.04
C SER A 7 0.03 -8.32 3.72
N ILE A 8 0.23 -8.30 5.04
CA ILE A 8 0.49 -7.06 5.79
C ILE A 8 1.77 -6.38 5.33
N VAL A 9 2.85 -7.13 5.13
CA VAL A 9 4.13 -6.58 4.64
C VAL A 9 3.96 -5.95 3.25
N ILE A 10 3.27 -6.61 2.33
CA ILE A 10 3.02 -6.08 0.98
C ILE A 10 2.18 -4.79 1.05
N MET A 11 1.13 -4.77 1.88
CA MET A 11 0.32 -3.56 2.09
C MET A 11 1.14 -2.39 2.66
N ALA A 12 2.04 -2.66 3.61
CA ALA A 12 2.92 -1.64 4.19
C ALA A 12 3.91 -1.06 3.16
N LEU A 13 4.48 -1.92 2.30
CA LEU A 13 5.36 -1.49 1.21
C LEU A 13 4.62 -0.62 0.18
N CYS A 14 3.39 -0.99 -0.18
CA CYS A 14 2.56 -0.18 -1.08
C CYS A 14 2.18 1.16 -0.45
N PHE A 15 1.79 1.18 0.83
CA PHE A 15 1.55 2.42 1.58
C PHE A 15 2.75 3.36 1.52
N LEU A 16 3.94 2.85 1.84
CA LEU A 16 5.16 3.66 1.91
C LEU A 16 5.53 4.23 0.52
N GLY A 17 5.41 3.42 -0.53
CA GLY A 17 5.64 3.88 -1.90
C GLY A 17 4.66 4.98 -2.32
N ILE A 18 3.38 4.82 -2.02
CA ILE A 18 2.34 5.81 -2.38
C ILE A 18 2.52 7.10 -1.58
N HIS A 19 2.78 7.00 -0.27
CA HIS A 19 3.00 8.17 0.57
C HIS A 19 4.20 8.99 0.09
N TRP A 20 5.31 8.32 -0.22
CA TRP A 20 6.49 8.96 -0.81
C TRP A 20 6.19 9.64 -2.15
N ILE A 21 5.37 9.01 -3.02
CA ILE A 21 4.94 9.61 -4.29
C ILE A 21 4.11 10.88 -4.04
N ILE A 22 3.18 10.84 -3.09
CA ILE A 22 2.34 12.00 -2.77
C ILE A 22 3.18 13.16 -2.23
N GLU A 23 4.07 12.90 -1.28
CA GLU A 23 4.94 13.93 -0.71
C GLU A 23 5.92 14.52 -1.74
N THR A 24 6.45 13.68 -2.64
CA THR A 24 7.46 14.11 -3.61
C THR A 24 6.86 14.82 -4.81
N PHE A 25 5.72 14.33 -5.33
CA PHE A 25 5.18 14.79 -6.62
C PHE A 25 3.87 15.56 -6.50
N LEU A 26 3.17 15.51 -5.36
CA LEU A 26 1.91 16.22 -5.13
C LEU A 26 1.97 17.11 -3.87
N PRO A 27 2.89 18.10 -3.81
CA PRO A 27 3.05 18.97 -2.64
C PRO A 27 1.83 19.87 -2.35
N SER A 28 0.85 19.92 -3.25
CA SER A 28 -0.42 20.61 -3.04
C SER A 28 -1.38 19.85 -2.13
N ILE A 29 -1.12 18.57 -1.85
CA ILE A 29 -1.94 17.75 -0.95
C ILE A 29 -1.40 17.92 0.48
N PRO A 30 -2.21 18.44 1.42
CA PRO A 30 -1.80 18.55 2.83
C PRO A 30 -1.59 17.17 3.47
N ASP A 31 -0.64 17.08 4.41
CA ASP A 31 -0.30 15.84 5.14
C ASP A 31 -1.51 15.16 5.80
N THR A 32 -2.45 15.99 6.30
CA THR A 32 -3.73 15.54 6.88
C THR A 32 -4.52 14.64 5.94
N TYR A 33 -4.41 14.86 4.63
CA TYR A 33 -5.07 14.06 3.59
C TYR A 33 -4.12 13.03 2.96
N ALA A 34 -2.83 13.36 2.81
CA ALA A 34 -1.84 12.47 2.20
C ALA A 34 -1.76 11.12 2.93
N LEU A 35 -1.78 11.15 4.26
CA LEU A 35 -1.65 9.94 5.08
C LEU A 35 -2.86 8.99 4.96
N PRO A 36 -4.12 9.41 5.17
CA PRO A 36 -5.27 8.53 4.97
C PRO A 36 -5.44 8.06 3.52
N ILE A 37 -5.14 8.90 2.52
CA ILE A 37 -5.17 8.49 1.11
C ILE A 37 -4.15 7.36 0.86
N SER A 38 -2.93 7.53 1.36
CA SER A 38 -1.87 6.53 1.21
C SER A 38 -2.22 5.22 1.89
N VAL A 39 -2.87 5.25 3.06
CA VAL A 39 -3.30 4.04 3.77
C VAL A 39 -4.38 3.30 2.97
N LEU A 40 -5.41 4.01 2.51
CA LEU A 40 -6.51 3.40 1.76
C LEU A 40 -6.05 2.81 0.43
N LEU A 41 -5.24 3.56 -0.34
CA LEU A 41 -4.69 3.08 -1.60
C LEU A 41 -3.65 1.98 -1.39
N GLY A 42 -2.77 2.13 -0.40
CA GLY A 42 -1.73 1.16 -0.08
C GLY A 42 -2.29 -0.19 0.36
N ALA A 43 -3.33 -0.17 1.20
CA ALA A 43 -4.03 -1.39 1.59
C ALA A 43 -4.76 -2.04 0.41
N THR A 44 -5.49 -1.25 -0.40
CA THR A 44 -6.27 -1.77 -1.54
C THR A 44 -5.35 -2.38 -2.61
N ILE A 45 -4.32 -1.66 -3.02
CA ILE A 45 -3.36 -2.12 -4.04
C ILE A 45 -2.50 -3.26 -3.48
N GLY A 46 -2.00 -3.14 -2.25
CA GLY A 46 -1.17 -4.17 -1.63
C GLY A 46 -1.93 -5.48 -1.44
N PHE A 47 -3.20 -5.42 -1.04
CA PHE A 47 -4.03 -6.62 -0.93
C PHE A 47 -4.33 -7.24 -2.30
N PHE A 48 -4.61 -6.41 -3.32
CA PHE A 48 -4.77 -6.88 -4.69
C PHE A 48 -3.51 -7.59 -5.21
N VAL A 49 -2.33 -7.00 -5.02
CA VAL A 49 -1.03 -7.60 -5.41
C VAL A 49 -0.80 -8.91 -4.66
N TYR A 50 -1.07 -8.94 -3.35
CA TYR A 50 -0.96 -10.17 -2.57
C TYR A 50 -1.83 -11.29 -3.13
N ILE A 51 -3.10 -11.02 -3.50
CA ILE A 51 -3.98 -12.01 -4.11
C ILE A 51 -3.40 -12.55 -5.43
N GLN A 52 -2.86 -11.68 -6.28
CA GLN A 52 -2.25 -12.14 -7.55
C GLN A 52 -1.04 -13.03 -7.32
N ILE A 53 -0.22 -12.71 -6.32
CA ILE A 53 0.94 -13.54 -5.92
C ILE A 53 0.46 -14.88 -5.37
N ASP A 54 -0.52 -14.87 -4.47
CA ASP A 54 -1.06 -16.08 -3.83
C ASP A 54 -1.70 -17.01 -4.87
N ASN A 55 -2.47 -16.46 -5.82
CA ASN A 55 -3.11 -17.21 -6.91
C ASN A 55 -2.12 -17.76 -7.95
N ARG A 56 -0.88 -17.23 -8.03
CA ARG A 56 0.15 -17.71 -8.96
C ARG A 56 1.07 -18.76 -8.33
N ILE A 57 1.17 -18.77 -7.00
CA ILE A 57 2.04 -19.68 -6.24
C ILE A 57 1.24 -20.85 -5.64
N GLY A 58 -0.08 -20.73 -5.51
CA GLY A 58 -1.01 -21.83 -5.18
C GLY A 58 -1.26 -22.76 -6.36
#